data_AF-A0A2H0Y063-F1
#
_entry.id   AF-A0A2H0Y063-F1
#
_cell.length_a   1.000
_cell.length_b   1.000
_cell.length_c   1.000
_cell.angle_alpha   90.00
_cell.angle_beta   90.00
_cell.angle_gamma   90.00
#
_symmetry.space_group_name_H-M   'P 1'
#
loop_
_entity.id
_entity.type
_entity.pdbx_description
1 polymer ?
#
loop_
_entity_poly.entity_id
_entity_poly.type
_entity_poly.pdbx_seq_one_letter_code
_entity_poly.pdbx_strand_id
1 'polypeptide(L)'
;MNLKIIFLLSFLTLITTACAPQKPAPIVTAPIEPEPTEEVSASVSPEAVYVYDKEPGQLLLLLGAEPCLLAGKYLSVSGIIGRQRVLFDLAGQGLCAKIHDVLLGYEIVAILPEQVVLAKKESSK
;
A
#
# COMPACT_ATOMS: atom_id res chain seq x y z
N MET A 1 37.20 -24.26 31.02
CA MET A 1 36.45 -23.01 30.76
C MET A 1 35.44 -23.30 29.66
N ASN A 2 34.14 -23.37 29.98
CA ASN A 2 33.13 -23.98 29.11
C ASN A 2 32.73 -23.02 27.97
N LEU A 3 33.05 -23.39 26.72
CA LEU A 3 32.80 -22.62 25.50
C LEU A 3 31.33 -22.15 25.35
N LYS A 4 30.39 -22.92 25.90
CA LYS A 4 28.95 -22.61 25.92
C LYS A 4 28.61 -21.36 26.76
N ILE A 5 29.40 -21.06 27.80
CA ILE A 5 29.18 -19.90 28.68
C ILE A 5 29.59 -18.61 27.97
N ILE A 6 30.65 -18.66 27.15
CA ILE A 6 31.13 -17.51 26.38
C ILE A 6 30.09 -17.12 25.30
N PHE A 7 29.51 -18.10 24.61
CA PHE A 7 28.48 -17.87 23.60
C PHE A 7 27.17 -17.30 24.18
N LEU A 8 26.79 -17.74 25.38
CA LEU A 8 25.61 -17.23 26.06
C LEU A 8 25.81 -15.78 26.54
N LEU A 9 27.01 -15.45 27.02
CA LEU A 9 27.37 -14.10 27.44
C LEU A 9 27.44 -13.12 26.26
N SER A 10 27.92 -13.54 25.09
CA SER A 10 27.96 -12.69 23.89
C SER A 10 26.59 -12.40 23.30
N PHE A 11 25.63 -13.33 23.44
CA PHE A 11 24.26 -13.10 22.99
C PHE A 11 23.47 -12.18 23.95
N LEU A 12 23.78 -12.25 25.26
CA LEU A 12 23.11 -11.42 26.26
C LEU A 12 23.54 -9.95 26.21
N THR A 13 24.76 -9.64 25.79
CA THR A 13 25.24 -8.25 25.63
C THR A 13 24.74 -7.57 24.36
N LEU A 14 24.26 -8.32 23.36
CA LEU A 14 23.74 -7.75 22.11
C LEU A 14 22.30 -7.24 22.26
N ILE A 15 21.55 -7.73 23.25
CA ILE A 15 20.14 -7.38 23.45
C ILE A 15 19.97 -6.12 24.32
N THR A 16 21.00 -5.69 25.06
CA THR A 16 20.90 -4.56 26.01
C THR A 16 21.38 -3.21 25.48
N THR A 17 21.83 -3.11 24.22
CA THR A 17 22.26 -1.83 23.61
C THR A 17 21.14 -1.05 22.91
N ALA A 18 19.91 -1.56 22.90
CA ALA A 18 18.76 -0.87 22.29
C ALA A 18 17.85 -0.19 23.32
N CYS A 19 18.40 0.59 24.25
CA CYS A 19 17.59 1.54 25.04
C CYS A 19 18.47 2.58 25.75
N ALA A 20 19.00 3.55 24.99
CA ALA A 20 19.50 4.80 25.57
C ALA A 20 18.47 5.91 25.33
N PRO A 21 18.03 6.65 26.36
CA PRO A 21 17.24 7.85 26.16
C PRO A 21 18.12 8.91 25.48
N GLN A 22 17.81 9.24 24.23
CA GLN A 22 18.44 10.39 23.57
C GLN A 22 18.02 11.66 24.29
N LYS A 23 18.95 12.21 25.08
CA LYS A 23 18.89 13.58 25.59
C LYS A 23 18.91 14.51 24.35
N PRO A 24 17.90 15.36 24.12
CA PRO A 24 17.95 16.31 23.02
C PRO A 24 19.17 17.23 23.21
N ALA A 25 19.99 17.33 22.17
CA ALA A 25 21.10 18.28 22.12
C ALA A 25 20.57 19.72 22.27
N PRO A 26 21.35 20.63 22.89
CA PRO A 26 20.96 22.04 22.97
C PRO A 26 20.87 22.63 21.55
N ILE A 27 19.71 23.19 21.23
CA ILE A 27 19.44 23.96 20.02
C ILE A 27 20.30 25.23 20.09
N VAL A 28 21.34 25.32 19.28
CA VAL A 28 22.06 26.56 19.01
C VAL A 28 21.35 27.23 17.84
N THR A 29 20.45 28.16 18.15
CA THR A 29 19.78 29.00 17.15
C THR A 29 20.76 30.07 16.67
N ALA A 30 21.45 29.82 15.56
CA ALA A 30 22.01 30.91 14.76
C ALA A 30 20.88 31.47 13.88
N PRO A 31 20.64 32.79 13.82
CA PRO A 31 19.65 33.36 12.92
C PRO A 31 20.15 33.20 11.49
N ILE A 32 19.53 32.31 10.72
CA ILE A 32 19.74 32.23 9.27
C ILE A 32 18.66 33.11 8.64
N GLU A 33 19.12 34.20 8.04
CA GLU A 33 18.39 35.12 7.18
C GLU A 33 17.65 34.33 6.09
N PRO A 34 16.33 34.50 5.89
CA PRO A 34 15.60 33.68 4.94
C PRO A 34 15.90 34.12 3.50
N GLU A 35 16.79 33.41 2.82
CA GLU A 35 16.81 33.39 1.35
C GLU A 35 15.58 32.64 0.83
N PRO A 36 14.95 33.10 -0.26
CA PRO A 36 13.74 32.49 -0.81
C PRO A 36 14.12 31.14 -1.41
N THR A 37 13.93 30.07 -0.64
CA THR A 37 14.04 28.72 -1.16
C THR A 37 12.75 28.44 -1.93
N GLU A 38 12.86 28.39 -3.26
CA GLU A 38 11.79 27.93 -4.15
C GLU A 38 11.26 26.60 -3.61
N GLU A 39 10.02 26.61 -3.12
CA GLU A 39 9.27 25.39 -2.88
C GLU A 39 9.00 24.75 -4.24
N VAL A 40 9.94 23.91 -4.69
CA VAL A 40 9.65 22.92 -5.71
C VAL A 40 8.70 21.92 -5.07
N SER A 41 7.42 22.30 -5.07
CA SER A 41 6.30 21.41 -4.95
C SER A 41 6.35 20.46 -6.14
N ALA A 42 7.20 19.44 -6.04
CA ALA A 42 7.01 18.23 -6.82
C ALA A 42 5.73 17.57 -6.29
N SER A 43 4.57 18.09 -6.71
CA SER A 43 3.38 17.27 -6.75
C SER A 43 3.66 16.22 -7.81
N VAL A 44 4.27 15.11 -7.39
CA VAL A 44 4.16 13.87 -8.15
C VAL A 44 2.69 13.52 -8.08
N SER A 45 1.91 14.10 -8.99
CA SER A 45 0.58 13.59 -9.29
C SER A 45 0.81 12.13 -9.62
N PRO A 46 0.24 11.18 -8.87
CA PRO A 46 0.14 9.82 -9.38
C PRO A 46 -0.61 9.98 -10.70
N GLU A 47 0.08 9.81 -11.82
CA GLU A 47 -0.57 9.76 -13.12
C GLU A 47 -1.55 8.61 -13.03
N ALA A 48 -2.82 8.95 -12.83
CA ALA A 48 -3.90 8.00 -12.92
C ALA A 48 -3.86 7.45 -14.34
N VAL A 49 -3.35 6.23 -14.49
CA VAL A 49 -3.40 5.55 -15.78
C VAL A 49 -4.86 5.22 -16.05
N TYR A 50 -5.46 6.01 -16.94
CA TYR A 50 -6.80 5.77 -17.45
C TYR A 50 -6.73 4.55 -18.37
N VAL A 51 -7.08 3.39 -17.83
CA VAL A 51 -7.22 2.18 -18.65
C VAL A 51 -8.55 2.25 -19.40
N TYR A 52 -8.52 2.74 -20.64
CA TYR A 52 -9.68 2.82 -21.53
C TYR A 52 -9.96 1.54 -22.34
N ASP A 53 -9.09 0.53 -22.26
CA ASP A 53 -9.14 -0.68 -23.11
C ASP A 53 -9.85 -1.88 -22.44
N LYS A 54 -10.97 -1.65 -21.76
CA LYS A 54 -11.76 -2.76 -21.21
C LYS A 54 -13.18 -2.70 -21.72
N GLU A 55 -13.69 -3.86 -22.11
CA GLU A 55 -15.05 -4.02 -22.61
C GLU A 55 -16.05 -3.21 -21.76
N PRO A 56 -17.00 -2.50 -22.38
CA PRO A 56 -17.90 -1.62 -21.65
C PRO A 56 -18.63 -2.40 -20.57
N GLY A 57 -18.24 -2.17 -19.31
CA GLY A 57 -18.84 -2.84 -18.15
C GLY A 57 -17.99 -3.93 -17.49
N GLN A 58 -16.76 -4.21 -17.93
CA GLN A 58 -15.84 -5.10 -17.20
C GLN A 58 -14.52 -4.41 -16.84
N LEU A 59 -13.98 -4.79 -15.67
CA LEU A 59 -12.71 -4.30 -15.16
C LEU A 59 -11.81 -5.50 -14.80
N LEU A 60 -10.71 -5.67 -15.53
CA LEU A 60 -9.68 -6.66 -15.26
C LEU A 60 -8.52 -6.06 -14.43
N LEU A 61 -8.41 -6.40 -13.16
CA LEU A 61 -7.29 -5.94 -12.33
C LEU A 61 -6.25 -7.05 -12.19
N LEU A 62 -5.00 -6.73 -12.46
CA LEU A 62 -3.88 -7.67 -12.32
C LEU A 62 -3.21 -7.47 -10.96
N LEU A 63 -2.75 -8.57 -10.36
CA LEU A 63 -2.02 -8.57 -9.11
C LEU A 63 -0.69 -7.81 -9.27
N GLY A 64 -0.47 -6.79 -8.44
CA GLY A 64 0.76 -5.98 -8.47
C GLY A 64 0.88 -5.02 -9.65
N ALA A 65 -0.16 -4.90 -10.48
CA ALA A 65 -0.20 -3.87 -11.53
C ALA A 65 -0.56 -2.49 -10.97
N GLU A 66 -0.46 -1.49 -11.83
CA GLU A 66 -0.73 -0.11 -11.48
C GLU A 66 -2.17 0.10 -10.99
N PRO A 67 -2.40 1.03 -10.02
CA PRO A 67 -3.73 1.35 -9.55
C PRO A 67 -4.61 1.94 -10.65
N CYS A 68 -5.85 1.47 -10.72
CA CYS A 68 -6.88 2.00 -11.59
C CYS A 68 -7.68 3.09 -10.86
N LEU A 69 -7.91 4.24 -11.50
CA LEU A 69 -8.79 5.28 -10.96
C LEU A 69 -10.25 4.99 -11.31
N LEU A 70 -11.08 4.77 -10.29
CA LEU A 70 -12.52 4.53 -10.40
C LEU A 70 -13.31 5.54 -9.55
N ALA A 71 -14.26 6.26 -10.15
CA ALA A 71 -15.16 7.19 -9.45
C ALA A 71 -14.47 8.07 -8.38
N GLY A 72 -13.24 8.53 -8.67
CA GLY A 72 -12.43 9.37 -7.77
C GLY A 72 -11.60 8.63 -6.71
N LYS A 73 -11.52 7.30 -6.74
CA LYS A 73 -10.68 6.49 -5.85
C LYS A 73 -9.78 5.54 -6.64
N TYR A 74 -8.52 5.43 -6.20
CA TYR A 74 -7.61 4.42 -6.73
C TYR A 74 -7.96 3.04 -6.21
N LEU A 75 -7.91 2.04 -7.08
CA LEU A 75 -8.14 0.64 -6.78
C LEU A 75 -7.02 -0.20 -7.40
N SER A 76 -6.32 -0.99 -6.59
CA SER A 76 -5.36 -2.00 -7.06
C SER A 76 -5.54 -3.32 -6.33
N VAL A 77 -5.05 -4.41 -6.93
CA VAL A 77 -5.04 -5.73 -6.29
C VAL A 77 -3.70 -5.92 -5.60
N SER A 78 -3.74 -6.01 -4.27
CA SER A 78 -2.56 -6.18 -3.41
C SER A 78 -2.28 -7.65 -3.08
N GLY A 79 -3.27 -8.54 -3.19
CA GLY A 79 -3.08 -9.96 -2.93
C GLY A 79 -4.27 -10.83 -3.32
N ILE A 80 -4.02 -12.13 -3.51
CA ILE A 80 -5.06 -13.13 -3.78
C ILE A 80 -4.83 -14.32 -2.84
N ILE A 81 -5.88 -14.72 -2.12
CA ILE A 81 -5.84 -15.78 -1.11
C ILE A 81 -6.67 -16.96 -1.62
N GLY A 82 -5.97 -18.02 -2.06
CA GLY A 82 -6.58 -19.32 -2.37
C GLY A 82 -7.67 -19.29 -3.45
N ARG A 83 -7.66 -18.31 -4.36
CA ARG A 83 -8.72 -18.03 -5.37
C ARG A 83 -10.12 -17.76 -4.80
N GLN A 84 -10.25 -17.59 -3.49
CA GLN A 84 -11.53 -17.34 -2.82
C GLN A 84 -11.69 -15.89 -2.41
N ARG A 85 -10.57 -15.25 -2.09
CA ARG A 85 -10.53 -13.86 -1.62
C ARG A 85 -9.46 -13.08 -2.35
N VAL A 86 -9.72 -11.80 -2.49
CA VAL A 86 -8.82 -10.79 -3.01
C VAL A 86 -8.62 -9.73 -1.93
N LEU A 87 -7.39 -9.26 -1.81
CA LEU A 87 -7.02 -8.08 -1.07
C LEU A 87 -6.88 -6.93 -2.07
N PHE A 88 -7.62 -5.86 -1.83
CA PHE A 88 -7.55 -4.62 -2.57
C PHE A 88 -6.84 -3.57 -1.73
N ASP A 89 -6.11 -2.68 -2.41
CA ASP A 89 -5.79 -1.36 -1.88
C ASP A 89 -6.75 -0.36 -2.53
N LEU A 90 -7.54 0.29 -1.68
CA LEU A 90 -8.47 1.36 -2.05
C LEU A 90 -7.99 2.67 -1.43
N ALA A 91 -7.30 3.49 -2.22
CA ALA A 91 -6.76 4.79 -1.77
C ALA A 91 -5.96 4.71 -0.45
N GLY A 92 -5.10 3.69 -0.30
CA GLY A 92 -4.27 3.44 0.88
C GLY A 92 -4.95 2.59 1.96
N GLN A 93 -6.19 2.15 1.74
CA GLN A 93 -6.92 1.31 2.68
C GLN A 93 -7.00 -0.13 2.18
N GLY A 94 -6.55 -1.07 3.01
CA GLY A 94 -6.67 -2.49 2.73
C GLY A 94 -8.10 -3.00 2.88
N LEU A 95 -8.60 -3.72 1.88
CA LEU A 95 -9.92 -4.31 1.89
C LEU A 95 -9.88 -5.77 1.43
N CYS A 96 -10.51 -6.67 2.18
CA CYS A 96 -10.65 -8.07 1.80
C CYS A 96 -12.06 -8.31 1.24
N ALA A 97 -12.14 -8.89 0.04
CA ALA A 97 -13.40 -9.17 -0.63
C ALA A 97 -13.38 -10.56 -1.28
N LYS A 98 -14.56 -11.08 -1.62
CA LYS A 98 -14.77 -12.36 -2.30
C LYS A 98 -15.66 -12.15 -3.54
N ILE A 99 -15.81 -13.21 -4.33
CA ILE A 99 -16.75 -13.23 -5.47
C ILE A 99 -18.15 -12.82 -5.00
N HIS A 100 -18.84 -12.01 -5.82
CA HIS A 100 -20.12 -11.34 -5.59
C HIS A 100 -20.13 -10.13 -4.64
N ASP A 101 -19.01 -9.81 -3.99
CA ASP A 101 -18.91 -8.54 -3.27
C ASP A 101 -18.87 -7.37 -4.27
N VAL A 102 -19.42 -6.22 -3.85
CA VAL A 102 -19.54 -5.02 -4.70
C VAL A 102 -18.60 -3.93 -4.20
N LEU A 103 -17.80 -3.40 -5.12
CA LEU A 103 -16.80 -2.36 -4.92
C LEU A 103 -17.00 -1.24 -5.94
N LEU A 104 -17.32 -0.04 -5.46
CA LEU A 104 -17.44 1.15 -6.31
C LEU A 104 -18.39 0.97 -7.52
N GLY A 105 -19.47 0.19 -7.35
CA GLY A 105 -20.42 -0.11 -8.43
C GLY A 105 -20.00 -1.25 -9.35
N TYR A 106 -18.95 -2.00 -9.02
CA TYR A 106 -18.54 -3.22 -9.72
C TYR A 106 -18.67 -4.44 -8.81
N GLU A 107 -19.24 -5.52 -9.30
CA GLU A 107 -19.28 -6.82 -8.64
C GLU A 107 -18.07 -7.65 -9.04
N ILE A 108 -17.46 -8.35 -8.08
CA ILE A 108 -16.37 -9.28 -8.35
C ILE A 108 -16.95 -10.57 -8.95
N VAL A 109 -16.67 -10.84 -10.22
CA VAL A 109 -17.22 -12.01 -10.93
C VAL A 109 -16.26 -13.19 -10.99
N ALA A 110 -14.95 -12.94 -10.94
CA ALA A 110 -13.95 -14.01 -10.93
C ALA A 110 -12.67 -13.61 -10.19
N ILE A 111 -12.08 -14.56 -9.47
CA ILE A 111 -10.76 -14.44 -8.84
C ILE A 111 -9.87 -15.55 -9.42
N LEU A 112 -8.86 -15.14 -10.18
CA LEU A 112 -7.88 -16.00 -10.84
C LEU A 112 -6.51 -15.83 -10.14
N PRO A 113 -5.50 -16.68 -10.41
CA PRO A 113 -4.22 -16.63 -9.69
C PRO A 113 -3.52 -15.26 -9.68
N GLU A 114 -3.63 -14.51 -10.78
CA GLU A 114 -2.90 -13.26 -10.99
C GLU A 114 -3.82 -12.10 -11.42
N GLN A 115 -5.13 -12.34 -11.47
CA GLN A 115 -6.07 -11.34 -11.95
C GLN A 115 -7.44 -11.49 -11.30
N VAL A 116 -8.16 -10.39 -11.24
CA VAL A 116 -9.51 -10.30 -10.72
C VAL A 116 -10.37 -9.60 -11.75
N VAL A 117 -11.51 -10.21 -12.06
CA VAL A 117 -12.47 -9.67 -13.01
C VAL A 117 -13.63 -9.10 -12.21
N LEU A 118 -13.96 -7.83 -12.48
CA LEU A 118 -15.11 -7.16 -11.94
C LEU A 118 -16.06 -6.76 -13.07
N ALA A 119 -17.36 -6.85 -12.84
CA ALA A 119 -18.39 -6.43 -13.77
C ALA A 119 -19.19 -5.27 -13.19
N LYS A 120 -19.52 -4.27 -14.00
CA LYS A 120 -20.33 -3.13 -13.58
C LYS A 120 -21.70 -3.64 -13.16
N LYS A 121 -22.08 -3.37 -11.92
CA LYS A 121 -23.38 -3.75 -11.40
C LYS A 121 -24.40 -2.79 -11.97
N GLU A 122 -25.30 -3.29 -12.82
CA GLU A 122 -26.43 -2.50 -13.27
C GLU A 122 -27.30 -2.16 -12.06
N SER A 123 -27.58 -0.87 -11.89
CA SER A 123 -28.48 -0.42 -10.84
C SER A 123 -29.89 -0.83 -11.27
N SER A 124 -30.43 -1.90 -10.68
CA SER A 124 -31.85 -2.24 -10.84
C SER A 124 -32.69 -1.02 -10.42
N LYS A 125 -33.44 -0.48 -11.38
CA LYS A 125 -34.42 0.58 -11.17
C LYS A 125 -35.65 0.05 -10.44
#